data_AF-A0A1F4A2Q5-F1
#
_entry.id   AF-A0A1F4A2Q5-F1
#
_cell.length_a   1.000
_cell.length_b   1.000
_cell.length_c   1.000
_cell.angle_alpha   90.00
_cell.angle_beta   90.00
_cell.angle_gamma   90.00
#
_symmetry.space_group_name_H-M   'P 1'
#
loop_
_entity.id
_entity.type
_entity.pdbx_description
1 polymer ?
#
loop_
_entity_poly.entity_id
_entity_poly.type
_entity_poly.pdbx_seq_one_letter_code
_entity_poly.pdbx_strand_id
1 'polypeptide(L)'
;MRGGLARLFLCILALSLPVCCAAGEQGHAVRDLDALAEPRHGAKVIWKLPKDAIFELRQRQNAWAEISFGGQQGWVMFFFLKPGEPAKQDIGKEIGGVLGLAATKQKGQVTAVIGVRGITEEQLKAAKFNAEELRKLESLAAPPERASSFAESAELQSWEVKYLPDPAGATVSNEPTTTD
;
A
#
# COMPACT_ATOMS: atom_id res chain seq x y z
N MET A 1 -10.59 68.93 20.32
CA MET A 1 -11.12 67.81 19.51
C MET A 1 -9.98 66.95 18.92
N ARG A 2 -9.04 66.45 19.75
CA ARG A 2 -7.82 65.74 19.30
C ARG A 2 -7.74 64.27 19.74
N GLY A 3 -8.82 63.69 20.28
CA GLY A 3 -8.85 62.30 20.78
C GLY A 3 -9.60 61.29 19.91
N GLY A 4 -10.30 61.74 18.86
CA GLY A 4 -11.12 60.87 18.00
C GLY A 4 -10.31 60.09 16.96
N LEU A 5 -9.28 60.72 16.38
CA LEU A 5 -8.43 60.10 15.35
C LEU A 5 -7.55 58.97 15.90
N ALA A 6 -7.06 59.08 17.15
CA ALA A 6 -6.26 58.02 17.78
C ALA A 6 -7.10 56.78 18.15
N ARG A 7 -8.38 56.95 18.49
CA ARG A 7 -9.31 55.84 18.76
C ARG A 7 -9.79 55.16 17.48
N LEU A 8 -9.90 55.89 16.37
CA LEU A 8 -10.21 55.34 15.05
C LEU A 8 -9.05 54.55 14.46
N PHE A 9 -7.79 55.00 14.66
CA PHE A 9 -6.61 54.26 14.22
C PHE A 9 -6.38 52.95 14.99
N LEU A 10 -6.75 52.91 16.28
CA LEU A 10 -6.64 51.70 17.11
C LEU A 10 -7.64 50.61 16.69
N CYS A 11 -8.81 50.98 16.13
CA CYS A 11 -9.81 50.02 15.65
C CYS A 11 -9.46 49.42 14.28
N ILE A 12 -8.73 50.16 13.43
CA ILE A 12 -8.34 49.68 12.10
C ILE A 12 -7.13 48.72 12.19
N LEU A 13 -6.26 48.88 13.19
CA LEU A 13 -5.12 47.99 13.40
C LEU A 13 -5.50 46.64 14.07
N ALA A 14 -6.69 46.53 14.65
CA ALA A 14 -7.21 45.29 15.22
C ALA A 14 -7.89 44.37 14.19
N LEU A 15 -8.08 44.84 12.94
CA LEU A 15 -8.77 44.11 11.87
C LEU A 15 -7.81 43.54 10.81
N SER A 16 -6.52 43.42 11.14
CA SER A 16 -5.49 42.91 10.23
C SER A 16 -4.73 41.71 10.79
N LEU A 17 -5.34 40.91 11.69
CA LEU A 17 -4.81 39.58 11.95
C LEU A 17 -5.18 38.69 10.76
N PRO A 18 -4.20 38.18 9.99
CA PRO A 18 -4.48 37.12 9.05
C PRO A 18 -4.95 35.92 9.89
N VAL A 19 -6.21 35.55 9.73
CA VAL A 19 -6.69 34.23 10.14
C VAL A 19 -5.90 33.25 9.28
N CYS A 20 -4.78 32.79 9.83
CA CYS A 20 -4.06 31.66 9.29
C CYS A 20 -4.97 30.46 9.53
N CYS A 21 -5.79 30.13 8.53
CA CYS A 21 -6.41 28.82 8.46
C CYS A 21 -5.25 27.82 8.41
N ALA A 22 -4.93 27.24 9.56
CA ALA A 22 -4.13 26.04 9.62
C ALA A 22 -4.93 24.96 8.90
N ALA A 23 -4.69 24.80 7.60
CA ALA A 23 -5.28 23.74 6.82
C ALA A 23 -4.71 22.43 7.35
N GLY A 24 -5.53 21.63 8.01
CA GLY A 24 -5.18 20.26 8.37
C GLY A 24 -4.78 19.49 7.12
N GLU A 25 -3.81 18.60 7.27
CA GLU A 25 -3.28 17.80 6.16
C GLU A 25 -4.42 16.94 5.58
N GLN A 26 -4.75 17.15 4.31
CA GLN A 26 -5.80 16.37 3.65
C GLN A 26 -5.23 15.05 3.12
N GLY A 27 -6.04 14.00 3.22
CA GLY A 27 -5.71 12.67 2.69
C GLY A 27 -6.94 11.93 2.19
N HIS A 28 -6.71 10.76 1.59
CA HIS A 28 -7.74 9.85 1.11
C HIS A 28 -7.60 8.45 1.71
N ALA A 29 -8.73 7.76 1.85
CA ALA A 29 -8.78 6.38 2.32
C ALA A 29 -8.50 5.41 1.17
N VAL A 30 -7.61 4.43 1.35
CA VAL A 30 -7.32 3.44 0.28
C VAL A 30 -8.39 2.34 0.18
N ARG A 31 -9.28 2.25 1.18
CA ARG A 31 -10.37 1.26 1.29
C ARG A 31 -11.45 1.79 2.25
N ASP A 32 -12.56 1.05 2.35
CA ASP A 32 -13.57 1.31 3.38
C ASP A 32 -13.01 1.03 4.78
N LEU A 33 -13.23 1.96 5.70
CA LEU A 33 -12.74 1.90 7.08
C LEU A 33 -13.87 2.19 8.07
N ASP A 34 -13.82 1.50 9.19
CA ASP A 34 -14.66 1.82 10.34
C ASP A 34 -13.93 2.88 11.19
N ALA A 35 -14.59 4.03 11.41
CA ALA A 35 -14.11 5.05 12.33
C ALA A 35 -14.53 4.70 13.75
N LEU A 36 -13.57 4.67 14.66
CA LEU A 36 -13.73 4.25 16.04
C LEU A 36 -13.78 5.46 16.99
N ALA A 37 -14.45 5.30 18.13
CA ALA A 37 -14.48 6.32 19.17
C ALA A 37 -13.12 6.52 19.88
N GLU A 38 -12.27 5.49 19.91
CA GLU A 38 -11.00 5.49 20.63
C GLU A 38 -9.89 4.82 19.77
N PRO A 39 -8.61 5.22 19.94
CA PRO A 39 -7.47 4.67 19.21
C PRO A 39 -7.03 3.30 19.76
N ARG A 40 -7.95 2.34 19.79
CA ARG A 40 -7.68 0.97 20.23
C ARG A 40 -8.46 -0.04 19.40
N HIS A 41 -7.92 -1.26 19.37
CA HIS A 41 -8.60 -2.38 18.73
C HIS A 41 -9.89 -2.71 19.51
N GLY A 42 -10.98 -2.97 18.79
CA GLY A 42 -12.29 -3.27 19.40
C GLY A 42 -12.98 -2.07 20.07
N ALA A 43 -12.58 -0.84 19.80
CA ALA A 43 -13.38 0.33 20.17
C ALA A 43 -14.71 0.37 19.38
N LYS A 44 -15.69 1.10 19.91
CA LYS A 44 -17.01 1.24 19.27
C LYS A 44 -16.86 1.94 17.93
N VAL A 45 -17.44 1.36 16.87
CA VAL A 45 -17.58 2.01 15.56
C VAL A 45 -18.64 3.11 15.67
N ILE A 46 -18.27 4.33 15.29
CA ILE A 46 -19.15 5.51 15.32
C ILE A 46 -19.71 5.84 13.93
N TRP A 47 -18.92 5.66 12.88
CA TRP A 47 -19.32 5.86 11.49
C TRP A 47 -18.34 5.14 10.55
N LYS A 48 -18.64 5.12 9.24
CA LYS A 48 -17.78 4.48 8.23
C LYS A 48 -17.22 5.52 7.27
N LEU A 49 -15.92 5.40 6.98
CA LEU A 49 -15.23 6.17 5.96
C LEU A 49 -15.20 5.35 4.66
N PRO A 50 -15.84 5.81 3.58
CA PRO A 50 -15.80 5.10 2.32
C PRO A 50 -14.40 5.17 1.69
N LYS A 51 -14.09 4.18 0.84
CA LYS A 51 -12.89 4.22 -0.01
C LYS A 51 -12.82 5.54 -0.81
N ASP A 52 -11.61 6.04 -0.99
CA ASP A 52 -11.25 7.26 -1.73
C ASP A 52 -11.87 8.55 -1.16
N ALA A 53 -12.51 8.48 0.02
CA ALA A 53 -13.03 9.64 0.71
C ALA A 53 -11.91 10.58 1.16
N ILE A 54 -12.05 11.87 0.84
CA ILE A 54 -11.17 12.93 1.33
C ILE A 54 -11.53 13.26 2.77
N PHE A 55 -10.55 13.21 3.66
CA PHE A 55 -10.68 13.60 5.06
C PHE A 55 -9.59 14.59 5.45
N GLU A 56 -9.81 15.28 6.57
CA GLU A 56 -8.80 16.13 7.20
C GLU A 56 -8.12 15.36 8.33
N LEU A 57 -6.79 15.23 8.29
CA LEU A 57 -6.00 14.62 9.37
C LEU A 57 -5.83 15.65 10.49
N ARG A 58 -6.34 15.34 11.68
CA ARG A 58 -6.20 16.21 12.86
C ARG A 58 -4.96 15.88 13.66
N GLN A 59 -4.80 14.60 13.99
CA GLN A 59 -3.67 14.13 14.77
C GLN A 59 -3.38 12.66 14.49
N ARG A 60 -2.16 12.25 14.84
CA ARG A 60 -1.71 10.87 14.74
C ARG A 60 -1.23 10.38 16.10
N GLN A 61 -1.66 9.19 16.48
CA GLN A 61 -1.23 8.52 17.70
C GLN A 61 -0.85 7.06 17.37
N ASN A 62 0.45 6.77 17.35
CA ASN A 62 0.99 5.45 17.01
C ASN A 62 0.48 4.93 15.64
N ALA A 63 -0.28 3.84 15.65
CA ALA A 63 -0.89 3.21 14.48
C ALA A 63 -2.24 3.84 14.08
N TRP A 64 -2.73 4.80 14.87
CA TRP A 64 -4.03 5.44 14.69
C TRP A 64 -3.88 6.88 14.23
N ALA A 65 -4.89 7.33 13.51
CA ALA A 65 -5.05 8.73 13.15
C ALA A 65 -6.48 9.17 13.49
N GLU A 66 -6.59 10.34 14.11
CA GLU A 66 -7.87 11.01 14.26
C GLU A 66 -8.09 11.85 13.01
N ILE A 67 -9.20 11.57 12.33
CA ILE A 67 -9.59 12.25 11.11
C ILE A 67 -10.93 12.94 11.30
N SER A 68 -11.17 13.98 10.51
CA SER A 68 -12.46 14.67 10.40
C SER A 68 -13.03 14.45 9.00
N PHE A 69 -14.26 13.93 8.93
CA PHE A 69 -14.99 13.69 7.69
C PHE A 69 -16.45 14.13 7.85
N GLY A 70 -16.92 15.05 7.00
CA GLY A 70 -18.30 15.55 7.07
C GLY A 70 -18.66 16.20 8.42
N GLY A 71 -17.68 16.77 9.12
CA GLY A 71 -17.85 17.36 10.46
C GLY A 71 -17.84 16.35 11.60
N GLN A 72 -17.72 15.05 11.32
CA GLN A 72 -17.59 14.00 12.33
C GLN A 72 -16.13 13.60 12.50
N GLN A 73 -15.73 13.36 13.74
CA GLN A 73 -14.38 12.96 14.09
C GLN A 73 -14.35 11.49 14.49
N GLY A 74 -13.23 10.83 14.24
CA GLY A 74 -13.05 9.43 14.60
C GLY A 74 -11.63 8.94 14.36
N TRP A 75 -11.33 7.82 15.01
CA TRP A 75 -10.04 7.16 14.93
C TRP A 75 -10.06 6.06 13.89
N VAL A 76 -9.10 6.10 12.97
CA VAL A 76 -8.91 5.08 11.94
C VAL A 76 -7.46 4.61 11.93
N MET A 77 -7.22 3.43 11.37
CA MET A 77 -5.87 2.88 11.23
C MET A 77 -5.10 3.67 10.17
N PHE A 78 -4.01 4.33 10.59
CA PHE A 78 -3.21 5.23 9.75
C PHE A 78 -2.63 4.53 8.51
N PHE A 79 -2.38 3.22 8.59
CA PHE A 79 -1.85 2.42 7.48
C PHE A 79 -2.73 2.44 6.21
N PHE A 80 -4.04 2.69 6.36
CA PHE A 80 -4.97 2.75 5.23
C PHE A 80 -5.24 4.17 4.74
N LEU A 81 -4.45 5.14 5.22
CA LEU A 81 -4.56 6.53 4.83
C LEU A 81 -3.39 6.89 3.91
N LYS A 82 -3.68 7.69 2.89
CA LYS A 82 -2.67 8.29 2.04
C LYS A 82 -2.84 9.80 1.99
N PRO A 83 -1.74 10.58 1.99
CA PRO A 83 -1.81 12.02 1.82
C PRO A 83 -2.27 12.37 0.39
N GLY A 84 -2.95 13.51 0.25
CA GLY A 84 -3.40 14.03 -1.05
C GLY A 84 -4.69 13.39 -1.58
N GLU A 85 -5.03 13.72 -2.83
CA GLU A 85 -6.24 13.25 -3.50
C GLU A 85 -6.08 11.81 -4.06
N PRO A 86 -7.18 11.03 -4.16
CA PRO A 86 -7.13 9.69 -4.74
C PRO A 86 -6.74 9.80 -6.22
N ALA A 87 -5.81 8.94 -6.64
CA ALA A 87 -5.42 8.87 -8.04
C ALA A 87 -6.63 8.42 -8.87
N LYS A 88 -7.15 9.29 -9.76
CA LYS A 88 -8.09 8.87 -10.80
C LYS A 88 -7.41 7.80 -11.65
N GLN A 89 -7.99 6.60 -11.70
CA GLN A 89 -7.56 5.55 -12.60
C GLN A 89 -7.93 5.97 -14.03
N ASP A 90 -6.97 6.57 -14.74
CA ASP A 90 -7.10 6.82 -16.18
C ASP A 90 -7.04 5.48 -16.91
N ILE A 91 -8.22 4.94 -17.25
CA ILE A 91 -8.40 3.69 -17.99
C ILE A 91 -7.59 3.68 -19.31
N GLY A 92 -7.31 4.87 -19.89
CA GLY A 92 -6.48 5.01 -21.08
C GLY A 92 -5.00 4.57 -20.93
N LYS A 93 -4.47 4.52 -19.70
CA LYS A 93 -3.06 4.16 -19.45
C LYS A 93 -2.87 2.66 -19.18
N GLU A 94 -3.88 1.98 -18.64
CA GLU A 94 -3.83 0.53 -18.41
C GLU A 94 -3.97 -0.29 -19.70
N ILE A 95 -4.76 0.17 -20.67
CA ILE A 95 -4.92 -0.52 -21.96
C ILE A 95 -3.59 -0.52 -22.76
N GLY A 96 -2.80 0.55 -22.65
CA GLY A 96 -1.45 0.61 -23.23
C GLY A 96 -0.45 -0.34 -22.55
N GLY A 97 -0.61 -0.60 -21.25
CA GLY A 97 0.18 -1.58 -20.51
C GLY A 97 -0.15 -3.03 -20.91
N VAL A 98 -1.45 -3.35 -21.02
CA VAL A 98 -1.94 -4.70 -21.37
C VAL A 98 -1.63 -5.08 -22.83
N LEU A 99 -1.63 -4.12 -23.75
CA LEU A 99 -1.22 -4.36 -25.14
C LEU A 99 0.30 -4.63 -25.27
N GLY A 100 1.12 -4.01 -24.40
CA GLY A 100 2.55 -4.31 -24.28
C GLY A 100 2.86 -5.69 -23.69
N LEU A 101 1.96 -6.23 -22.88
CA LEU A 101 2.05 -7.58 -22.30
C LEU A 101 1.77 -8.69 -23.33
N ALA A 102 0.85 -8.47 -24.29
CA ALA A 102 0.54 -9.46 -25.32
C ALA A 102 1.64 -9.61 -26.40
N ALA A 103 2.44 -8.56 -26.62
CA ALA A 103 3.48 -8.55 -27.65
C ALA A 103 4.80 -9.23 -27.26
N THR A 104 4.97 -9.66 -26.00
CA THR A 104 6.24 -10.20 -25.51
C THR A 104 6.14 -11.70 -25.21
N LYS A 105 6.06 -12.51 -26.27
CA LYS A 105 6.43 -13.94 -26.21
C LYS A 105 7.94 -14.05 -26.03
N GLN A 106 8.42 -13.86 -24.80
CA GLN A 106 9.82 -14.12 -24.42
C GLN A 106 9.86 -15.07 -23.23
N LYS A 107 10.51 -16.21 -23.49
CA LYS A 107 10.82 -17.29 -22.55
C LYS A 107 11.67 -16.73 -21.41
N GLY A 108 11.15 -16.73 -20.18
CA GLY A 108 11.94 -16.44 -18.97
C GLY A 108 11.43 -15.30 -18.07
N GLN A 109 10.12 -15.04 -18.00
CA GLN A 109 9.59 -14.10 -17.00
C GLN A 109 9.52 -14.78 -15.63
N VAL A 110 10.57 -14.63 -14.84
CA VAL A 110 10.59 -15.01 -13.41
C VAL A 110 9.84 -13.93 -12.64
N THR A 111 8.54 -14.10 -12.45
CA THR A 111 7.75 -13.35 -11.47
C THR A 111 7.51 -14.23 -10.25
N ALA A 112 8.57 -14.43 -9.44
CA ALA A 112 8.40 -14.84 -8.06
C ALA A 112 8.06 -13.60 -7.23
N VAL A 113 6.76 -13.29 -7.13
CA VAL A 113 6.24 -12.15 -6.37
C VAL A 113 6.17 -12.51 -4.88
N ILE A 114 7.30 -12.61 -4.20
CA ILE A 114 7.35 -12.55 -2.73
C ILE A 114 8.58 -11.72 -2.32
N GLY A 115 8.37 -10.42 -2.14
CA GLY A 115 9.16 -9.62 -1.20
C GLY A 115 10.53 -9.13 -1.65
N VAL A 116 10.62 -8.38 -2.74
CA VAL A 116 11.81 -7.53 -2.95
C VAL A 116 11.46 -6.05 -2.76
N ARG A 117 11.77 -5.50 -1.59
CA ARG A 117 11.90 -4.05 -1.46
C ARG A 117 13.18 -3.63 -2.19
N GLY A 118 13.08 -3.06 -3.39
CA GLY A 118 14.19 -2.36 -4.04
C GLY A 118 14.68 -2.88 -5.40
N ILE A 119 14.13 -3.98 -5.93
CA ILE A 119 14.43 -4.41 -7.31
C ILE A 119 13.32 -3.91 -8.24
N THR A 120 13.67 -3.02 -9.15
CA THR A 120 12.76 -2.49 -10.18
C THR A 120 12.80 -3.35 -11.46
N GLU A 121 11.81 -3.20 -12.34
CA GLU A 121 11.71 -3.96 -13.60
C GLU A 121 12.94 -3.78 -14.51
N GLU A 122 13.58 -2.62 -14.46
CA GLU A 122 14.78 -2.31 -15.22
C GLU A 122 15.99 -3.06 -14.69
N GLN A 123 16.11 -3.19 -13.37
CA GLN A 123 17.17 -3.98 -12.73
C GLN A 123 17.00 -5.47 -13.02
N LEU A 124 15.75 -5.94 -13.15
CA LEU A 124 15.46 -7.32 -13.55
C LEU A 124 15.85 -7.59 -15.01
N LYS A 125 15.62 -6.63 -15.92
CA LYS A 125 16.07 -6.73 -17.33
C LYS A 125 17.59 -6.72 -17.48
N ALA A 126 18.27 -5.97 -16.61
CA ALA A 126 19.73 -5.88 -16.59
C ALA A 126 20.40 -7.00 -15.78
N ALA A 127 19.64 -7.84 -15.07
CA ALA A 127 20.17 -8.90 -14.24
C ALA A 127 20.99 -9.88 -15.09
N LYS A 128 22.25 -10.09 -14.69
CA LYS A 128 23.15 -11.04 -15.34
C LYS A 128 23.53 -12.11 -14.34
N PHE A 129 23.66 -13.34 -14.83
CA PHE A 129 24.20 -14.45 -14.06
C PHE A 129 25.62 -14.11 -13.59
N ASN A 130 25.87 -14.27 -12.28
CA ASN A 130 27.18 -14.08 -11.67
C ASN A 130 27.62 -15.39 -10.99
N ALA A 131 28.49 -16.13 -11.67
CA ALA A 131 28.99 -17.43 -11.20
C ALA A 131 29.82 -17.32 -9.90
N GLU A 132 30.57 -16.23 -9.73
CA GLU A 132 31.43 -16.03 -8.57
C GLU A 132 30.60 -15.78 -7.30
N GLU A 133 29.52 -14.99 -7.41
CA GLU A 133 28.60 -14.77 -6.30
C GLU A 133 27.78 -16.04 -5.97
N LEU A 134 27.44 -16.85 -6.97
CA LEU A 134 26.80 -18.15 -6.73
C LEU A 134 27.69 -19.08 -5.90
N ARG A 135 28.98 -19.16 -6.23
CA ARG A 135 29.96 -19.97 -5.46
C ARG A 135 30.11 -19.48 -4.01
N LYS A 136 30.06 -18.16 -3.78
CA LYS A 136 30.07 -17.60 -2.41
C LYS A 136 28.80 -17.95 -1.65
N LEU A 137 27.65 -17.96 -2.32
CA LEU A 137 26.39 -18.36 -1.69
C LEU A 137 26.40 -19.85 -1.34
N GLU A 138 26.90 -20.69 -2.25
CA GLU A 138 27.06 -22.13 -2.01
C GLU A 138 28.02 -22.41 -0.85
N SER A 139 29.07 -21.61 -0.66
CA SER A 139 29.98 -21.79 0.48
C SER A 139 29.38 -21.39 1.83
N LEU A 140 28.34 -20.55 1.83
CA LEU A 140 27.55 -20.22 3.03
C LEU A 140 26.45 -21.23 3.32
N ALA A 141 26.13 -22.12 2.37
CA ALA A 141 25.11 -23.13 2.56
C ALA A 141 25.54 -24.15 3.63
N ALA A 142 24.64 -24.48 4.55
CA ALA A 142 24.90 -25.51 5.53
C ALA A 142 25.00 -26.89 4.84
N PRO A 143 26.01 -27.71 5.18
CA PRO A 143 26.12 -29.04 4.60
C PRO A 143 24.95 -29.93 5.07
N PRO A 144 24.51 -30.90 4.24
CA PRO A 144 23.35 -31.74 4.55
C PRO A 144 23.51 -32.52 5.87
N GLU A 145 24.73 -32.93 6.20
CA GLU A 145 25.11 -33.58 7.47
C GLU A 145 24.77 -32.72 8.71
N ARG A 146 25.00 -31.40 8.61
CA ARG A 146 24.70 -30.46 9.70
C ARG A 146 23.20 -30.19 9.80
N ALA A 147 22.51 -30.24 8.67
CA ALA A 147 21.06 -30.08 8.61
C ALA A 147 20.33 -31.31 9.19
N SER A 148 20.80 -32.53 8.91
CA SER A 148 20.22 -33.76 9.46
C SER A 148 20.44 -33.88 10.97
N SER A 149 21.66 -33.65 11.45
CA SER A 149 21.95 -33.64 12.89
C SER A 149 21.14 -32.57 13.64
N PHE A 150 20.94 -31.39 13.05
CA PHE A 150 20.04 -30.39 13.61
C PHE A 150 18.60 -30.90 13.67
N ALA A 151 18.09 -31.50 12.58
CA ALA A 151 16.72 -32.02 12.52
C ALA A 151 16.46 -33.13 13.56
N GLU A 152 17.43 -34.02 13.77
CA GLU A 152 17.37 -35.04 14.83
C GLU A 152 17.37 -34.40 16.23
N SER A 153 18.28 -33.45 16.48
CA SER A 153 18.36 -32.75 17.78
C SER A 153 17.13 -31.89 18.10
N ALA A 154 16.44 -31.41 17.07
CA ALA A 154 15.25 -30.58 17.18
C ALA A 154 13.95 -31.38 17.02
N GLU A 155 14.02 -32.72 16.97
CA GLU A 155 12.88 -33.64 16.86
C GLU A 155 11.94 -33.29 15.68
N LEU A 156 12.51 -32.82 14.56
CA LEU A 156 11.73 -32.41 13.40
C LEU A 156 11.11 -33.62 12.71
N GLN A 157 9.80 -33.56 12.48
CA GLN A 157 9.07 -34.60 11.76
C GLN A 157 9.04 -34.29 10.26
N SER A 158 9.32 -35.29 9.43
CA SER A 158 9.19 -35.19 7.98
C SER A 158 7.72 -35.19 7.58
N TRP A 159 7.30 -34.22 6.77
CA TRP A 159 5.99 -34.21 6.12
C TRP A 159 6.16 -34.17 4.60
N GLU A 160 5.48 -35.07 3.88
CA GLU A 160 5.45 -35.06 2.42
C GLU A 160 4.35 -34.10 1.92
N VAL A 161 4.75 -33.00 1.27
CA VAL A 161 3.81 -32.04 0.70
C VAL A 161 3.54 -32.44 -0.75
N LYS A 162 2.28 -32.78 -1.06
CA LYS A 162 1.85 -33.09 -2.41
C LYS A 162 2.07 -31.87 -3.32
N TYR A 163 2.67 -32.08 -4.49
CA TYR A 163 2.83 -31.04 -5.50
C TYR A 163 1.47 -30.48 -5.94
N LEU A 164 1.44 -29.18 -6.21
CA LEU A 164 0.29 -28.55 -6.85
C LEU A 164 0.09 -29.17 -8.25
N PRO A 165 -1.17 -29.30 -8.70
CA PRO A 165 -1.46 -29.79 -10.04
C PRO A 165 -0.86 -28.86 -11.10
N ASP A 166 -0.50 -29.43 -12.26
CA ASP A 166 -0.01 -28.67 -13.40
C ASP A 166 -1.05 -27.62 -13.83
N PRO A 167 -0.69 -26.31 -13.87
CA PRO A 167 -1.60 -25.26 -14.32
C PRO A 167 -2.10 -25.45 -15.78
N ALA A 168 -1.45 -26.28 -16.59
CA ALA A 168 -1.91 -26.62 -17.94
C ALA A 168 -3.14 -27.55 -17.98
N GLY A 169 -3.56 -28.10 -16.83
CA GLY A 169 -4.71 -29.01 -16.72
C GLY A 169 -6.08 -28.35 -16.52
N ALA A 170 -6.15 -27.02 -16.42
CA ALA A 170 -7.42 -26.29 -16.39
C ALA A 170 -7.95 -26.12 -17.82
N THR A 171 -8.57 -27.16 -18.37
CA THR A 171 -9.36 -27.07 -19.61
C THR A 171 -10.53 -26.11 -19.40
N VAL A 172 -10.32 -24.83 -19.68
CA VAL A 172 -11.41 -23.89 -19.95
C VAL A 172 -11.84 -24.16 -21.39
N SER A 173 -12.92 -24.90 -21.56
CA SER A 173 -13.55 -25.14 -22.86
C SER A 173 -14.04 -23.80 -23.43
N ASN A 174 -13.23 -23.17 -24.29
CA ASN A 174 -13.70 -22.13 -25.20
C ASN A 174 -14.05 -22.79 -26.53
N GLU A 175 -15.24 -23.39 -26.58
CA GLU A 175 -15.87 -23.79 -27.83
C GLU A 175 -16.47 -22.52 -28.46
N PRO A 176 -16.07 -22.11 -29.68
CA PRO A 176 -16.75 -21.05 -30.39
C PRO A 176 -18.07 -21.59 -30.93
N THR A 177 -19.18 -21.12 -30.37
CA THR A 177 -20.52 -21.35 -30.90
C THR A 177 -20.63 -20.69 -32.28
N THR A 178 -20.43 -21.45 -33.36
CA THR A 178 -20.90 -21.06 -34.69
C THR A 178 -22.41 -21.32 -34.74
N THR A 179 -23.19 -20.25 -34.69
CA THR A 179 -24.60 -20.26 -35.09
C THR A 179 -24.71 -19.47 -36.39
N ASP A 180 -25.26 -20.18 -37.39
CA ASP A 180 -25.67 -19.81 -38.75
C ASP A 180 -24.57 -19.54 -39.81
#